data_AF-A0A843J6W7-F1
#
_entry.id   AF-A0A843J6W7-F1
#
_cell.length_a   1.000
_cell.length_b   1.000
_cell.length_c   1.000
_cell.angle_alpha   90.00
_cell.angle_beta   90.00
_cell.angle_gamma   90.00
#
_symmetry.space_group_name_H-M   'P 1'
#
loop_
_entity.id
_entity.type
_entity.pdbx_description
1 polymer ?
#
loop_
_entity_poly.entity_id
_entity_poly.type
_entity_poly.pdbx_seq_one_letter_code
_entity_poly.pdbx_strand_id
1 'polypeptide(L)'
;NSRETGEKGAFIVTVSRRKVLRTEFFETSQIVWKDVNVQIGTSTTVQQLIDDIKGKCKPGSFINISITGTGKLDSFLRTNDEPRRDGPTVEDESFLAMVEAQTECKCASLDIRTSPDIDFRARSETGDFISAVIDYGMSLESASREDLVEIICETPAINKSLRQYYDVMSSDELRQTVDDAIKLIIAKMREVK
;
A
#
# COMPACT_ATOMS: atom_id res chain seq x y z
N ASN A 1 -7.29 -16.74 -4.93
CA ASN A 1 -6.64 -17.76 -4.08
C ASN A 1 -5.28 -17.23 -3.61
N SER A 2 -5.27 -16.06 -2.94
CA SER A 2 -4.06 -15.27 -2.64
C SER A 2 -3.07 -15.93 -1.66
N ARG A 3 -3.45 -17.06 -1.06
CA ARG A 3 -2.59 -17.83 -0.15
C ARG A 3 -1.70 -18.86 -0.86
N GLU A 4 -1.94 -19.11 -2.15
CA GLU A 4 -1.19 -20.08 -2.94
C GLU A 4 -0.21 -19.40 -3.90
N THR A 5 0.89 -18.87 -3.37
CA THR A 5 1.96 -18.27 -4.17
C THR A 5 2.91 -19.32 -4.76
N GLY A 6 3.68 -18.93 -5.79
CA GLY A 6 4.75 -19.74 -6.40
C GLY A 6 4.32 -20.69 -7.53
N GLU A 7 5.31 -21.33 -8.16
CA GLU A 7 5.11 -22.25 -9.28
C GLU A 7 4.35 -23.50 -8.82
N LYS A 8 3.33 -23.92 -9.57
CA LYS A 8 2.57 -25.15 -9.30
C LYS A 8 2.99 -26.22 -10.30
N GLY A 9 3.41 -27.36 -9.78
CA GLY A 9 3.95 -28.43 -10.59
C GLY A 9 4.20 -29.70 -9.79
N ALA A 10 4.76 -30.69 -10.47
CA ALA A 10 5.20 -31.94 -9.88
C ALA A 10 6.70 -32.09 -10.08
N PHE A 11 7.36 -32.83 -9.18
CA PHE A 11 8.73 -33.26 -9.43
C PHE A 11 8.74 -34.62 -10.13
N ILE A 12 9.39 -34.69 -11.29
CA ILE A 12 9.74 -35.94 -11.93
C ILE A 12 11.06 -36.40 -11.33
N VAL A 13 11.02 -37.49 -10.58
CA VAL A 13 12.19 -38.04 -9.90
C VAL A 13 12.60 -39.34 -10.60
N THR A 14 13.78 -39.35 -11.19
CA THR A 14 14.40 -40.56 -11.72
C THR A 14 15.22 -41.22 -10.63
N VAL A 15 14.87 -42.45 -10.26
CA VAL A 15 15.56 -43.25 -9.25
C VAL A 15 16.17 -44.51 -9.86
N SER A 16 17.36 -44.90 -9.40
CA SER A 16 17.98 -46.18 -9.74
C SER A 16 18.54 -46.87 -8.53
N ARG A 17 18.22 -48.16 -8.39
CA ARG A 17 18.54 -49.05 -7.27
C ARG A 17 18.10 -48.46 -5.91
N ARG A 18 18.89 -47.55 -5.35
CA ARG A 18 18.69 -46.90 -4.05
C ARG A 18 19.12 -45.42 -4.03
N LYS A 19 19.27 -44.80 -5.20
CA LYS A 19 19.76 -43.43 -5.33
C LYS A 19 18.84 -42.64 -6.25
N VAL A 20 18.57 -41.40 -5.87
CA VAL A 20 17.97 -40.42 -6.78
C VAL A 20 19.05 -40.04 -7.81
N LEU A 21 18.76 -40.25 -9.08
CA LEU A 21 19.66 -39.92 -10.19
C LEU A 21 19.41 -38.51 -10.70
N ARG A 22 18.14 -38.11 -10.80
CA ARG A 22 17.74 -36.82 -11.35
C ARG A 22 16.40 -36.40 -10.76
N THR A 23 16.27 -35.12 -10.44
CA THR A 23 15.02 -34.50 -10.01
C THR A 23 14.78 -33.30 -10.91
N GLU A 24 13.66 -33.31 -11.62
CA GLU A 24 13.25 -32.23 -12.52
C GLU A 24 11.89 -31.72 -12.09
N PHE A 25 11.73 -30.41 -11.99
CA PHE A 25 10.43 -29.80 -11.78
C PHE A 25 9.68 -29.72 -13.11
N PHE A 26 8.42 -30.17 -13.10
CA PHE A 26 7.49 -30.12 -14.22
C PHE A 26 6.33 -29.21 -13.82
N GLU A 27 6.30 -28.01 -14.39
CA GLU A 27 5.26 -27.01 -14.14
C GLU A 27 3.93 -27.48 -14.77
N THR A 28 2.87 -27.56 -13.96
CA THR A 28 1.55 -28.05 -14.40
C THR A 28 0.55 -26.94 -14.70
N SER A 29 0.83 -25.71 -14.25
CA SER A 29 -0.01 -24.54 -14.54
C SER A 29 0.83 -23.34 -14.92
N GLN A 30 0.47 -22.62 -15.98
CA GLN A 30 1.16 -21.40 -16.42
C GLN A 30 0.85 -20.16 -15.56
N ILE A 31 -0.15 -20.24 -14.68
CA ILE A 31 -0.62 -19.11 -13.88
C ILE A 31 0.16 -19.06 -12.55
N VAL A 32 1.14 -18.18 -12.48
CA VAL A 32 1.91 -17.92 -11.26
C VAL A 32 1.28 -16.75 -10.51
N TRP A 33 0.97 -16.96 -9.22
CA TRP A 33 0.59 -15.89 -8.30
C TRP A 33 1.83 -15.43 -7.53
N LYS A 34 2.08 -14.11 -7.52
CA LYS A 34 3.28 -13.54 -6.91
C LYS A 34 2.97 -12.28 -6.10
N ASP A 35 3.51 -12.22 -4.89
CA ASP A 35 3.48 -11.02 -4.08
C ASP A 35 4.72 -10.17 -4.40
N VAL A 36 4.51 -8.89 -4.72
CA VAL A 36 5.53 -7.94 -5.13
C VAL A 36 5.57 -6.80 -4.13
N ASN A 37 6.58 -6.81 -3.28
CA ASN A 37 6.78 -5.80 -2.23
C ASN A 37 7.81 -4.77 -2.70
N VAL A 38 7.44 -3.49 -2.72
CA VAL A 38 8.30 -2.37 -3.16
C VAL A 38 8.30 -1.25 -2.13
N GLN A 39 9.47 -0.61 -1.96
CA GLN A 39 9.63 0.56 -1.11
C GLN A 39 9.49 1.81 -1.98
N ILE A 40 8.59 2.74 -1.64
CA ILE A 40 8.38 3.96 -2.43
C ILE A 40 9.59 4.89 -2.39
N GLY A 41 10.36 4.86 -1.30
CA GLY A 41 11.52 5.73 -1.11
C GLY A 41 12.68 5.46 -2.07
N THR A 42 12.70 4.31 -2.75
CA THR A 42 13.74 3.98 -3.75
C THR A 42 13.45 4.58 -5.12
N SER A 43 12.21 5.00 -5.39
CA SER A 43 11.76 5.46 -6.69
C SER A 43 11.36 6.94 -6.63
N THR A 44 11.98 7.77 -7.47
CA THR A 44 11.68 9.21 -7.56
C THR A 44 10.68 9.55 -8.66
N THR A 45 10.48 8.62 -9.61
CA THR A 45 9.53 8.77 -10.71
C THR A 45 8.62 7.54 -10.81
N VAL A 46 7.44 7.72 -11.38
CA VAL A 46 6.49 6.61 -11.63
C VAL A 46 7.14 5.52 -12.47
N GLN A 47 7.94 5.89 -13.47
CA GLN A 47 8.64 4.92 -14.31
C GLN A 47 9.64 4.07 -13.50
N GLN A 48 10.43 4.67 -12.60
CA GLN A 48 11.34 3.93 -11.74
C GLN A 48 10.60 2.94 -10.83
N LEU A 49 9.43 3.34 -10.32
CA LEU A 49 8.60 2.47 -9.50
C LEU A 49 8.05 1.28 -10.30
N ILE A 50 7.63 1.52 -11.55
CA ILE A 50 7.20 0.46 -12.48
C ILE A 50 8.36 -0.46 -12.82
N ASP A 51 9.56 0.07 -13.05
CA ASP A 51 10.76 -0.72 -13.33
C ASP A 51 11.15 -1.60 -12.13
N ASP A 52 11.02 -1.09 -10.90
CA ASP A 52 11.24 -1.85 -9.66
C ASP A 52 10.24 -2.99 -9.48
N ILE A 53 8.97 -2.77 -9.85
CA ILE A 53 7.94 -3.82 -9.89
C ILE A 53 8.29 -4.83 -10.98
N LYS A 54 8.62 -4.36 -12.20
CA LYS A 54 8.96 -5.21 -13.35
C LYS A 54 10.14 -6.13 -13.06
N GLY A 55 11.18 -5.63 -12.42
CA GLY A 55 12.34 -6.43 -12.00
C GLY A 55 12.01 -7.56 -11.01
N LYS A 56 10.84 -7.50 -10.37
CA LYS A 56 10.34 -8.52 -9.44
C LYS A 56 9.26 -9.40 -10.04
N CYS A 57 8.82 -9.17 -11.27
CA CYS A 57 7.74 -9.92 -11.92
C CYS A 57 8.27 -10.91 -12.97
N LYS A 58 7.48 -11.96 -13.26
CA LYS A 58 7.68 -12.86 -14.41
C LYS A 58 6.51 -12.61 -15.37
N PRO A 59 6.74 -12.29 -16.65
CA PRO A 59 5.67 -12.09 -17.62
C PRO A 59 4.61 -13.21 -17.58
N GLY A 60 3.33 -12.85 -17.74
CA GLY A 60 2.21 -13.79 -17.68
C GLY A 60 1.75 -14.18 -16.26
N SER A 61 2.30 -13.58 -15.20
CA SER A 61 1.90 -13.85 -13.81
C SER A 61 0.74 -12.95 -13.36
N PHE A 62 0.02 -13.39 -12.32
CA PHE A 62 -0.84 -12.52 -11.51
C PHE A 62 -0.05 -11.99 -10.32
N ILE A 63 -0.10 -10.68 -10.09
CA ILE A 63 0.68 -10.02 -9.05
C ILE A 63 -0.19 -9.31 -8.03
N ASN A 64 0.16 -9.46 -6.75
CA ASN A 64 -0.34 -8.63 -5.65
C ASN A 64 0.75 -7.63 -5.30
N ILE A 65 0.48 -6.34 -5.43
CA ILE A 65 1.49 -5.30 -5.22
C ILE A 65 1.29 -4.70 -3.84
N SER A 66 2.35 -4.65 -3.05
CA SER A 66 2.39 -3.89 -1.79
C SER A 66 3.48 -2.83 -1.87
N ILE A 67 3.08 -1.57 -1.75
CA ILE A 67 3.97 -0.41 -1.77
C ILE A 67 4.02 0.19 -0.38
N THR A 68 5.21 0.31 0.19
CA THR A 68 5.40 0.77 1.56
C THR A 68 6.48 1.84 1.66
N GLY A 69 6.50 2.58 2.78
CA GLY A 69 7.59 3.50 3.11
C GLY A 69 7.26 4.97 2.84
N THR A 70 8.30 5.80 2.78
CA THR A 70 8.17 7.26 2.68
C THR A 70 8.78 7.75 1.36
N GLY A 71 8.06 8.58 0.60
CA GLY A 71 8.54 8.99 -0.72
C GLY A 71 7.70 10.06 -1.42
N LYS A 72 8.27 10.63 -2.49
CA LYS A 72 7.67 11.74 -3.26
C LYS A 72 6.44 11.34 -4.07
N LEU A 73 6.25 10.05 -4.33
CA LEU A 73 5.15 9.52 -5.12
C LEU A 73 3.90 9.18 -4.28
N ASP A 74 3.92 9.46 -2.97
CA ASP A 74 2.80 9.10 -2.05
C ASP A 74 1.47 9.72 -2.51
N SER A 75 1.46 11.02 -2.82
CA SER A 75 0.25 11.71 -3.28
C SER A 75 -0.25 11.15 -4.61
N PHE A 76 0.67 10.82 -5.53
CA PHE A 76 0.32 10.23 -6.81
C PHE A 76 -0.38 8.89 -6.63
N LEU A 77 0.22 7.97 -5.84
CA LEU A 77 -0.34 6.63 -5.62
C LEU A 77 -1.71 6.68 -4.94
N ARG A 78 -1.91 7.58 -3.97
CA ARG A 78 -3.19 7.72 -3.26
C ARG A 78 -4.29 8.32 -4.13
N THR A 79 -3.96 9.25 -5.04
CA THR A 79 -4.98 9.96 -5.83
C THR A 79 -5.34 9.23 -7.12
N ASN A 80 -4.40 8.44 -7.68
CA ASN A 80 -4.55 7.86 -9.01
C ASN A 80 -5.35 6.53 -9.02
N ASP A 81 -5.36 5.79 -7.91
CA ASP A 81 -6.14 4.54 -7.79
C ASP A 81 -7.42 4.67 -6.95
N GLU A 82 -7.79 5.88 -6.51
CA GLU A 82 -9.11 6.11 -5.91
C GLU A 82 -10.20 6.18 -7.00
N PRO A 83 -11.34 5.47 -6.84
CA PRO A 83 -12.45 5.60 -7.76
C PRO A 83 -13.03 7.02 -7.69
N ARG A 84 -12.81 7.82 -8.73
CA ARG A 84 -13.39 9.16 -8.86
C ARG A 84 -14.92 9.07 -8.83
N ARG A 85 -15.57 9.97 -8.09
CA ARG A 85 -17.04 10.08 -8.01
C ARG A 85 -17.71 10.31 -9.37
N ASP A 86 -16.97 10.89 -10.32
CA ASP A 86 -17.50 11.31 -11.63
C ASP A 86 -17.27 10.26 -12.74
N GLY A 87 -16.78 9.06 -12.38
CA GLY A 87 -16.47 7.98 -13.31
C GLY A 87 -15.09 8.13 -13.98
N PRO A 88 -14.60 7.07 -14.65
CA PRO A 88 -13.30 7.10 -15.31
C PRO A 88 -13.33 8.02 -16.54
N THR A 89 -12.46 9.03 -16.56
CA THR A 89 -12.16 9.85 -17.74
C THR A 89 -11.17 9.11 -18.65
N VAL A 90 -11.34 9.25 -19.97
CA VAL A 90 -10.57 8.52 -21.01
C VAL A 90 -9.04 8.78 -20.95
N GLU A 91 -8.62 9.82 -20.23
CA GLU A 91 -7.21 10.27 -20.15
C GLU A 91 -6.50 9.84 -18.84
N ASP A 92 -7.21 9.28 -17.86
CA ASP A 92 -6.60 8.86 -16.59
C ASP A 92 -6.31 7.36 -16.62
N GLU A 93 -5.11 7.01 -17.08
CA GLU A 93 -4.62 5.64 -16.96
C GLU A 93 -4.25 5.37 -15.50
N SER A 94 -5.04 4.53 -14.82
CA SER A 94 -4.79 4.12 -13.42
C SER A 94 -3.36 3.58 -13.28
N PHE A 95 -2.74 3.75 -12.11
CA PHE A 95 -1.38 3.24 -11.87
C PHE A 95 -1.28 1.71 -12.13
N LEU A 96 -2.31 0.94 -11.78
CA LEU A 96 -2.38 -0.47 -12.13
C LEU A 96 -2.32 -0.74 -13.64
N ALA A 97 -3.06 0.02 -14.44
CA ALA A 97 -3.03 -0.11 -15.90
C ALA A 97 -1.64 0.22 -16.47
N MET A 98 -0.97 1.24 -15.94
CA MET A 98 0.42 1.56 -16.31
C MET A 98 1.37 0.39 -16.00
N VAL A 99 1.20 -0.28 -14.86
CA VAL A 99 2.00 -1.46 -14.48
C VAL A 99 1.71 -2.64 -15.41
N GLU A 100 0.44 -2.94 -15.69
CA GLU A 100 0.08 -4.05 -16.58
C GLU A 100 0.64 -3.86 -18.00
N ALA A 101 0.56 -2.63 -18.52
CA ALA A 101 1.06 -2.27 -19.85
C ALA A 101 2.57 -2.52 -20.01
N GLN A 102 3.35 -2.44 -18.92
CA GLN A 102 4.80 -2.54 -18.96
C GLN A 102 5.39 -3.86 -18.45
N THR A 103 4.61 -4.65 -17.70
CA THR A 103 5.07 -5.88 -17.04
C THR A 103 4.59 -7.17 -17.70
N GLU A 104 3.62 -7.09 -18.63
CA GLU A 104 2.92 -8.26 -19.20
C GLU A 104 2.29 -9.15 -18.11
N CYS A 105 2.06 -8.60 -16.91
CA CYS A 105 1.43 -9.25 -15.78
C CYS A 105 0.01 -8.73 -15.60
N LYS A 106 -0.81 -9.48 -14.84
CA LYS A 106 -2.13 -9.02 -14.40
C LYS A 106 -2.12 -8.65 -12.93
N CYS A 107 -2.56 -7.44 -12.60
CA CYS A 107 -2.59 -6.95 -11.24
C CYS A 107 -3.86 -7.43 -10.55
N ALA A 108 -3.72 -8.24 -9.51
CA ALA A 108 -4.86 -8.79 -8.77
C ALA A 108 -5.24 -7.93 -7.56
N SER A 109 -4.26 -7.25 -6.95
CA SER A 109 -4.49 -6.33 -5.84
C SER A 109 -3.36 -5.32 -5.72
N LEU A 110 -3.69 -4.18 -5.10
CA LEU A 110 -2.75 -3.13 -4.73
C LEU A 110 -3.02 -2.70 -3.29
N ASP A 111 -1.98 -2.75 -2.46
CA ASP A 111 -1.98 -2.29 -1.07
C ASP A 111 -0.94 -1.18 -0.92
N ILE A 112 -1.41 0.04 -0.63
CA ILE A 112 -0.57 1.24 -0.51
C ILE A 112 -0.48 1.63 0.97
N ARG A 113 0.72 1.51 1.53
CA ARG A 113 1.04 1.93 2.92
C ARG A 113 2.20 2.91 2.90
N THR A 114 1.97 4.05 2.26
CA THR A 114 3.01 5.05 2.04
C THR A 114 2.77 6.31 2.87
N SER A 115 3.83 7.10 3.01
CA SER A 115 3.79 8.42 3.63
C SER A 115 4.55 9.42 2.76
N PRO A 116 4.15 10.70 2.78
CA PRO A 116 4.86 11.72 2.03
C PRO A 116 6.27 11.92 2.60
N ASP A 117 7.24 12.20 1.72
CA ASP A 117 8.62 12.57 2.07
C ASP A 117 8.67 13.94 2.75
N ILE A 118 8.25 13.93 4.02
CA ILE A 118 8.24 15.06 4.91
C ILE A 118 9.22 14.74 6.03
N ASP A 119 10.25 15.57 6.16
CA ASP A 119 11.02 15.61 7.39
C ASP A 119 10.16 16.25 8.48
N PHE A 120 9.35 15.42 9.14
CA PHE A 120 8.45 15.82 10.22
C PHE A 120 9.22 16.43 11.39
N ARG A 121 10.46 15.99 11.63
CA ARG A 121 11.31 16.52 12.70
C ARG A 121 11.76 17.93 12.37
N ALA A 122 12.32 18.14 11.17
CA ALA A 122 12.70 19.48 10.72
C ALA A 122 11.50 20.45 10.63
N ARG A 123 10.28 19.92 10.41
CA ARG A 123 9.05 20.73 10.37
C ARG A 123 8.38 20.96 11.73
N SER A 124 8.54 20.09 12.71
CA SER A 124 8.01 20.33 14.07
C SER A 124 8.62 21.61 14.69
N GLU A 125 9.85 21.95 14.29
CA GLU A 125 10.60 23.10 14.82
C GLU A 125 10.17 24.46 14.24
N THR A 126 9.31 24.48 13.22
CA THR A 126 8.86 25.73 12.57
C THR A 126 7.85 26.52 13.41
N GLY A 127 7.20 25.86 14.39
CA GLY A 127 6.22 26.48 15.29
C GLY A 127 4.95 26.97 14.59
N ASP A 128 4.66 26.47 13.37
CA ASP A 128 3.46 26.83 12.62
C ASP A 128 2.31 25.85 12.88
N PHE A 129 1.12 26.12 12.34
CA PHE A 129 -0.04 25.24 12.53
C PHE A 129 0.20 23.82 12.00
N ILE A 130 1.03 23.65 10.96
CA ILE A 130 1.38 22.32 10.44
C ILE A 130 2.26 21.58 11.46
N SER A 131 3.20 22.27 12.12
CA SER A 131 3.95 21.72 13.25
C SER A 131 3.01 21.22 14.37
N ALA A 132 2.02 22.01 14.75
CA ALA A 132 1.06 21.63 15.79
C ALA A 132 0.24 20.38 15.42
N VAL A 133 -0.16 20.24 14.14
CA VAL A 133 -0.86 19.05 13.64
C VAL A 133 0.05 17.83 13.66
N ILE A 134 1.31 17.99 13.29
CA ILE A 134 2.31 16.92 13.30
C ILE A 134 2.58 16.45 14.73
N ASP A 135 2.82 17.36 15.67
CA ASP A 135 3.12 17.06 17.06
C ASP A 135 1.94 16.35 17.74
N TYR A 136 0.72 16.82 17.45
CA TYR A 136 -0.49 16.15 17.91
C TYR A 136 -0.59 14.74 17.32
N GLY A 137 -0.35 14.57 16.02
CA GLY A 137 -0.32 13.27 15.37
C GLY A 137 0.69 12.29 15.99
N MET A 138 1.91 12.76 16.27
CA MET A 138 2.94 11.94 16.94
C MET A 138 2.53 11.54 18.36
N SER A 139 1.83 12.41 19.09
CA SER A 139 1.32 12.06 20.42
C SER A 139 0.32 10.89 20.36
N LEU A 140 -0.44 10.79 19.27
CA LEU A 140 -1.43 9.72 19.05
C LEU A 140 -0.79 8.36 18.71
N GLU A 141 0.46 8.30 18.24
CA GLU A 141 1.14 7.02 17.98
C GLU A 141 1.26 6.17 19.24
N SER A 142 1.41 6.82 20.39
CA SER A 142 1.51 6.18 21.70
C SER A 142 0.17 5.92 22.38
N ALA A 143 -0.94 6.41 21.81
CA ALA A 143 -2.26 6.32 22.40
C ALA A 143 -2.80 4.87 22.37
N SER A 144 -3.58 4.51 23.40
CA SER A 144 -4.30 3.23 23.41
C SER A 144 -5.44 3.26 22.39
N ARG A 145 -5.97 2.09 22.04
CA ARG A 145 -7.12 2.00 21.11
C ARG A 145 -8.33 2.75 21.69
N GLU A 146 -8.56 2.58 22.99
CA GLU A 146 -9.64 3.24 23.72
C GLU A 146 -9.51 4.76 23.64
N ASP A 147 -8.30 5.28 23.87
CA ASP A 147 -8.01 6.72 23.76
C ASP A 147 -8.27 7.23 22.33
N LEU A 148 -7.84 6.48 21.30
CA LEU A 148 -8.07 6.87 19.91
C LEU A 148 -9.57 6.94 19.57
N VAL A 149 -10.38 5.99 20.05
CA VAL A 149 -11.84 6.03 19.86
C VAL A 149 -12.45 7.23 20.58
N GLU A 150 -12.02 7.51 21.82
CA GLU A 150 -12.50 8.68 22.57
C GLU A 150 -12.16 10.00 21.87
N ILE A 151 -10.94 10.13 21.38
CA ILE A 151 -10.47 11.32 20.66
C ILE A 151 -11.27 11.53 19.37
N ILE A 152 -11.44 10.47 18.56
CA ILE A 152 -12.24 10.54 17.32
C ILE A 152 -13.70 10.89 17.62
N CYS A 153 -14.26 10.29 18.68
CA CYS A 153 -15.66 10.47 19.07
C CYS A 153 -15.87 11.58 20.09
N GLU A 154 -14.90 12.48 20.29
CA GLU A 154 -15.03 13.60 21.23
C GLU A 154 -16.18 14.53 20.82
N THR A 155 -16.39 14.69 19.50
CA THR A 155 -17.48 15.50 18.97
C THR A 155 -18.83 14.77 19.11
N PRO A 156 -19.86 15.38 19.72
CA PRO A 156 -21.15 14.72 19.96
C PRO A 156 -21.85 14.17 18.71
N ALA A 157 -21.69 14.85 17.57
CA ALA A 157 -22.25 14.43 16.29
C ALA A 157 -21.62 13.13 15.77
N ILE A 158 -20.30 12.99 15.93
CA ILE A 158 -19.52 11.81 15.54
C ILE A 158 -19.81 10.67 16.51
N ASN A 159 -19.81 10.94 17.81
CA ASN A 159 -20.12 9.95 18.85
C ASN A 159 -21.47 9.26 18.60
N LYS A 160 -22.50 10.06 18.33
CA LYS A 160 -23.86 9.55 18.13
C LYS A 160 -24.03 8.71 16.86
N SER A 161 -23.29 9.03 15.80
CA SER A 161 -23.56 8.49 14.46
C SER A 161 -22.52 7.48 13.99
N LEU A 162 -21.28 7.60 14.46
CA LEU A 162 -20.13 6.89 13.90
C LEU A 162 -19.36 6.03 14.92
N ARG A 163 -19.60 6.18 16.22
CA ARG A 163 -18.88 5.42 17.26
C ARG A 163 -18.93 3.90 17.07
N GLN A 164 -20.10 3.38 16.70
CA GLN A 164 -20.29 1.96 16.41
C GLN A 164 -19.36 1.41 15.31
N TYR A 165 -18.91 2.26 14.38
CA TYR A 165 -17.98 1.86 13.33
C TYR A 165 -16.54 1.79 13.84
N TYR A 166 -16.14 2.71 14.72
CA TYR A 166 -14.80 2.70 15.32
C TYR A 166 -14.64 1.63 16.40
N ASP A 167 -15.73 1.29 17.10
CA ASP A 167 -15.72 0.25 18.13
C ASP A 167 -15.40 -1.15 17.56
N VAL A 168 -15.80 -1.42 16.31
CA VAL A 168 -15.56 -2.72 15.67
C VAL A 168 -14.24 -2.79 14.89
N MET A 169 -13.55 -1.66 14.70
CA MET A 169 -12.24 -1.64 14.05
C MET A 169 -11.17 -2.27 14.94
N SER A 170 -10.27 -3.02 14.31
CA SER A 170 -9.04 -3.47 14.95
C SER A 170 -8.14 -2.29 15.31
N SER A 171 -7.22 -2.50 16.26
CA SER A 171 -6.25 -1.46 16.64
C SER A 171 -5.42 -0.97 15.45
N ASP A 172 -5.09 -1.87 14.52
CA ASP A 172 -4.30 -1.54 13.33
C ASP A 172 -5.10 -0.69 12.33
N GLU A 173 -6.36 -1.06 12.06
CA GLU A 173 -7.25 -0.27 11.19
C GLU A 173 -7.54 1.12 11.77
N LEU A 174 -7.74 1.20 13.08
CA LEU A 174 -7.99 2.47 13.76
C LEU A 174 -6.76 3.38 13.69
N ARG A 175 -5.57 2.84 13.95
CA ARG A 175 -4.29 3.57 13.82
C ARG A 175 -4.07 4.05 12.40
N GLN A 176 -4.35 3.20 11.41
CA GLN A 176 -4.21 3.57 10.00
C GLN A 176 -5.18 4.69 9.61
N THR A 177 -6.42 4.65 10.12
CA THR A 177 -7.41 5.71 9.89
C THR A 177 -6.94 7.06 10.43
N VAL A 178 -6.37 7.08 11.64
CA VAL A 178 -5.84 8.31 12.27
C VAL A 178 -4.64 8.84 11.48
N ASP A 179 -3.71 7.96 11.10
CA ASP A 179 -2.54 8.31 10.30
C ASP A 179 -2.92 8.89 8.93
N ASP A 180 -3.89 8.27 8.24
CA ASP A 180 -4.41 8.77 6.97
C ASP A 180 -5.09 10.15 7.13
N ALA A 181 -5.83 10.38 8.22
CA ALA A 181 -6.46 11.67 8.51
C ALA A 181 -5.42 12.78 8.72
N ILE A 182 -4.36 12.51 9.49
CA ILE A 182 -3.25 13.46 9.70
C ILE A 182 -2.59 13.80 8.37
N LYS A 183 -2.28 12.77 7.56
CA LYS A 183 -1.69 12.95 6.23
C LYS A 183 -2.57 13.78 5.30
N LEU A 184 -3.88 13.53 5.29
CA LEU A 184 -4.85 14.30 4.50
C LEU A 184 -4.90 15.77 4.91
N ILE A 185 -4.93 16.08 6.21
CA ILE A 185 -4.92 17.46 6.71
C ILE A 185 -3.65 18.17 6.25
N ILE A 186 -2.49 17.54 6.41
CA ILE A 186 -1.20 18.11 6.01
C ILE A 186 -1.15 18.33 4.49
N ALA A 187 -1.65 17.38 3.69
CA ALA A 187 -1.70 17.50 2.24
C ALA A 187 -2.61 18.66 1.81
N LYS A 188 -3.84 18.74 2.33
CA LYS A 188 -4.81 19.80 2.00
C LYS A 188 -4.31 21.18 2.38
N MET A 189 -3.67 21.33 3.53
CA MET A 189 -3.14 22.61 3.99
C MET A 189 -1.98 23.13 3.12
N ARG A 190 -1.32 22.26 2.34
CA ARG A 190 -0.32 22.66 1.35
C ARG A 190 -0.93 23.15 0.04
N GLU A 191 -2.13 22.70 -0.33
CA GLU A 191 -2.85 23.15 -1.54
C GLU A 191 -3.38 24.59 -1.41
N VAL A 192 -3.49 25.11 -0.19
CA VAL A 192 -4.02 26.47 0.11
C VAL A 192 -2.91 27.55 0.05
N LYS A 193 -1.74 27.23 -0.51
CA LYS A 193 -0.64 28.19 -0.74
C LYS A 193 -0.64 28.76 -2.15
#